data_AF-A0A0S7WLA4-F1
#
_entry.id   AF-A0A0S7WLA4-F1
#
_cell.length_a   1.000
_cell.length_b   1.000
_cell.length_c   1.000
_cell.angle_alpha   90.00
_cell.angle_beta   90.00
_cell.angle_gamma   90.00
#
_symmetry.space_group_name_H-M   'P 1'
#
loop_
_entity.id
_entity.type
_entity.pdbx_description
1 polymer ?
#
loop_
_entity_poly.entity_id
_entity_poly.type
_entity_poly.pdbx_seq_one_letter_code
_entity_poly.pdbx_strand_id
1 'polypeptide(L)' 'MTMPVEETEALLKKAEQELDGAKTADQIRQIWRKYYLQVGHRSLGRLLLGRSAEEIVARRRSRAQE' A
#
# COMPACT_ATOMS: atom_id res chain seq x y z
N MET A 1 5.54 -3.33 15.98
CA MET A 1 5.98 -4.49 15.17
C MET A 1 6.03 -4.06 13.73
N THR A 2 7.22 -3.84 13.18
CA THR A 2 7.41 -3.65 11.74
C THR A 2 7.18 -5.00 11.08
N MET A 3 6.09 -5.15 10.32
CA MET A 3 5.85 -6.36 9.52
C MET A 3 7.01 -6.57 8.54
N PRO A 4 7.38 -7.83 8.23
CA PRO A 4 8.43 -8.12 7.27
C PRO A 4 8.08 -7.52 5.89
N VAL A 5 9.13 -7.14 5.16
CA VAL A 5 9.02 -6.41 3.89
C VAL A 5 8.23 -7.20 2.84
N GLU A 6 8.38 -8.54 2.83
CA GLU A 6 7.65 -9.46 1.94
C GLU A 6 6.14 -9.51 2.23
N GLU A 7 5.73 -9.61 3.50
CA GLU A 7 4.31 -9.53 3.87
C GLU A 7 3.71 -8.18 3.50
N THR A 8 4.49 -7.11 3.64
CA THR A 8 4.05 -5.76 3.27
C THR A 8 3.88 -5.60 1.75
N GLU A 9 4.72 -6.23 0.95
CA GLU A 9 4.61 -6.20 -0.51
C GLU A 9 3.33 -6.88 -0.99
N ALA A 10 3.00 -8.06 -0.46
CA ALA A 10 1.77 -8.76 -0.82
C ALA A 10 0.51 -7.93 -0.46
N LEU A 11 0.54 -7.26 0.70
CA LEU A 11 -0.54 -6.38 1.12
C LEU A 11 -0.64 -5.12 0.26
N LEU A 12 0.49 -4.53 -0.16
CA LEU A 12 0.52 -3.40 -1.10
C LEU A 12 -0.11 -3.76 -2.44
N LYS A 13 0.26 -4.91 -3.02
CA LYS A 13 -0.31 -5.36 -4.30
C LYS A 13 -1.82 -5.59 -4.22
N LYS A 14 -2.29 -6.19 -3.12
CA LYS A 14 -3.75 -6.35 -2.89
C LYS A 14 -4.45 -5.00 -2.73
N ALA A 15 -3.86 -4.08 -1.95
CA ALA A 15 -4.42 -2.75 -1.77
C ALA A 15 -4.47 -1.97 -3.10
N GLU A 16 -3.45 -2.09 -3.95
CA GLU A 16 -3.42 -1.49 -5.29
C GLU A 16 -4.57 -2.01 -6.17
N GLN A 17 -4.76 -3.33 -6.26
CA GLN A 17 -5.84 -3.93 -7.03
C GLN A 17 -7.23 -3.53 -6.52
N GLU A 18 -7.44 -3.52 -5.20
CA GLU A 18 -8.72 -3.10 -4.62
C GLU A 18 -8.98 -1.60 -4.84
N LEU A 19 -7.95 -0.76 -4.73
CA LEU A 19 -8.07 0.68 -4.99
C LEU A 19 -8.35 0.99 -6.46
N ASP A 20 -7.72 0.28 -7.39
CA ASP A 20 -7.95 0.42 -8.84
C ASP A 20 -9.39 0.02 -9.22
N GLY A 21 -9.93 -1.01 -8.57
CA GLY A 21 -11.32 -1.42 -8.74
C GLY A 21 -12.36 -0.53 -8.04
N ALA A 22 -11.94 0.39 -7.17
CA ALA A 22 -12.85 1.23 -6.39
C ALA A 22 -13.47 2.34 -7.24
N LYS A 23 -14.80 2.36 -7.33
CA LYS A 23 -15.58 3.34 -8.11
C LYS A 23 -16.20 4.44 -7.26
N THR A 24 -16.20 4.27 -5.94
CA THR A 24 -16.83 5.24 -5.02
C THR A 24 -15.88 5.64 -3.90
N ALA A 25 -16.08 6.85 -3.38
CA ALA A 25 -15.34 7.33 -2.22
C ALA A 25 -15.53 6.45 -0.99
N ASP A 26 -16.68 5.78 -0.84
CA ASP A 26 -16.92 4.85 0.27
C ASP A 26 -16.05 3.59 0.16
N GLN A 27 -15.97 2.99 -1.04
CA GLN A 27 -15.09 1.85 -1.29
C GLN A 27 -13.64 2.19 -0.98
N ILE A 28 -13.17 3.36 -1.42
CA ILE A 28 -11.82 3.84 -1.09
C ILE A 28 -11.62 3.92 0.43
N ARG A 29 -12.59 4.46 1.18
CA ARG A 29 -12.49 4.54 2.65
C ARG A 29 -12.48 3.17 3.32
N GLN A 30 -13.25 2.21 2.82
CA GLN A 30 -13.26 0.84 3.34
C GLN A 30 -11.90 0.15 3.12
N ILE A 31 -11.38 0.23 1.90
CA ILE A 31 -10.04 -0.29 1.54
C ILE A 31 -8.98 0.40 2.39
N TRP A 32 -9.06 1.72 2.54
CA TRP A 32 -8.13 2.49 3.36
C TRP A 32 -8.10 1.98 4.81
N ARG A 33 -9.27 1.79 5.43
CA ARG A 33 -9.37 1.26 6.80
C ARG A 33 -8.79 -0.16 6.92
N LYS A 34 -9.05 -1.01 5.93
CA LYS A 34 -8.57 -2.40 5.89
C LYS A 34 -7.05 -2.49 5.91
N TYR A 35 -6.36 -1.63 5.16
CA TYR A 35 -4.91 -1.70 4.99
C TYR A 35 -4.12 -0.68 5.83
N TYR A 36 -4.79 0.32 6.44
CA TYR A 36 -4.12 1.42 7.15
C TYR A 36 -3.13 0.95 8.22
N LEU A 37 -3.53 -0.03 9.05
CA LEU A 37 -2.70 -0.51 10.16
C LEU A 37 -1.52 -1.37 9.69
N GLN A 38 -1.65 -2.05 8.54
CA GLN A 38 -0.64 -3.00 8.07
C GLN A 38 0.39 -2.32 7.16
N VAL A 39 -0.08 -1.43 6.27
CA VAL A 39 0.72 -0.90 5.17
C VAL A 39 1.12 0.57 5.42
N GLY A 40 0.29 1.29 6.17
CA GLY A 40 0.50 2.69 6.57
C GLY A 40 -0.07 3.72 5.59
N HIS A 41 -0.51 4.86 6.13
CA HIS A 41 -1.16 5.94 5.36
C HIS A 41 -0.31 6.49 4.22
N ARG A 42 1.03 6.58 4.38
CA ARG A 42 1.91 7.09 3.32
C ARG A 42 1.94 6.18 2.10
N SER A 43 1.95 4.86 2.29
CA SER A 43 1.95 3.93 1.18
C SER A 43 0.60 3.92 0.47
N LEU A 44 -0.50 3.89 1.23
CA LEU A 44 -1.85 3.96 0.67
C LEU A 44 -2.08 5.26 -0.11
N GLY A 45 -1.59 6.39 0.40
CA GLY A 45 -1.65 7.67 -0.32
C GLY A 45 -0.87 7.63 -1.63
N ARG A 46 0.29 6.97 -1.67
CA ARG A 46 1.05 6.79 -2.91
C ARG A 46 0.31 5.92 -3.92
N LEU A 47 -0.30 4.83 -3.47
CA LEU A 47 -1.14 3.98 -4.33
C LEU A 47 -2.30 4.78 -4.94
N LEU A 48 -3.02 5.58 -4.14
CA LEU A 48 -4.09 6.44 -4.65
C LEU A 48 -3.61 7.49 -5.67
N LEU A 49 -2.36 7.93 -5.57
CA LEU A 49 -1.75 8.87 -6.51
C LEU A 49 -1.18 8.19 -7.76
N GLY A 50 -1.42 6.88 -7.96
CA GLY A 50 -0.99 6.12 -9.13
C GLY A 50 0.45 5.61 -9.06
N ARG A 51 1.08 5.58 -7.88
CA ARG A 51 2.37 4.90 -7.70
C ARG A 51 2.14 3.42 -7.47
N SER A 52 2.81 2.57 -8.23
CA SER A 52 2.66 1.12 -8.08
C SER A 52 3.25 0.58 -6.79
N ALA A 53 2.71 -0.55 -6.32
CA ALA A 53 3.22 -1.25 -5.13
C ALA A 53 4.73 -1.55 -5.25
N GLU A 54 5.19 -1.95 -6.43
CA GLU A 54 6.59 -2.26 -6.72
C GLU A 54 7.51 -1.05 -6.51
N GLU A 55 7.11 0.14 -6.96
CA GLU A 55 7.89 1.37 -6.79
C GLU A 55 8.02 1.75 -5.30
N ILE A 56 6.96 1.49 -4.52
CA ILE A 56 6.93 1.74 -3.07
C ILE A 56 7.86 0.76 -2.33
N VAL A 57 7.83 -0.53 -2.70
CA VAL A 57 8.68 -1.56 -2.10
C VAL A 57 10.14 -1.36 -2.44
N ALA A 58 10.46 -1.05 -3.71
CA ALA A 58 11.82 -0.75 -4.14
C ALA A 58 12.45 0.36 -3.29
N ARG A 59 11.71 1.46 -3.07
CA ARG A 59 12.16 2.56 -2.18
C ARG A 59 12.34 2.14 -0.73
N ARG A 60 11.52 1.22 -0.21
CA ARG A 60 11.69 0.70 1.16
C ARG A 60 12.93 -0.18 1.27
N ARG A 61 13.19 -1.04 0.28
CA ARG A 61 14.39 -1.88 0.23
C ARG A 61 15.66 -1.03 0.17
N SER A 62 15.70 0.02 -0.66
CA SER A 62 16.84 0.93 -0.72
C SER A 62 17.13 1.58 0.64
N ARG A 63 16.11 2.08 1.34
CA ARG A 63 16.26 2.68 2.68
C ARG A 63 16.64 1.69 3.80
N ALA A 64 16.42 0.40 3.59
CA ALA A 64 16.80 -0.63 4.56
C ALA A 64 18.23 -1.15 4.32
N GLN A 65 18.82 -0.84 3.16
CA GLN A 65 20.20 -1.16 2.81
C GLN A 65 21.17 0.00 3.07
N GLU A 66 20.66 1.22 3.28
CA GLU A 66 21.38 2.39 3.80
C GLU A 66 21.42 2.38 5.34
#